data_AF-A0A955NDI7-F1
#
_entry.id   AF-A0A955NDI7-F1
#
_cell.length_a   1.000
_cell.length_b   1.000
_cell.length_c   1.000
_cell.angle_alpha   90.00
_cell.angle_beta   90.00
_cell.angle_gamma   90.00
#
_symmetry.space_group_name_H-M   'P 1'
#
loop_
_entity.id
_entity.type
_entity.pdbx_description
1 polymer ?
#
loop_
_entity_poly.entity_id
_entity_poly.type
_entity_poly.pdbx_seq_one_letter_code
_entity_poly.pdbx_strand_id
1 'polypeptide(L)'
;MSNPISLAHRSKSHVRLAWSPMFLMLVVTASFAANPFKRDIAEPGNQAFKEENYEKAASEYVKAQDLEPLSAELNFNLGSAYYRQDEYDRAMELFEKSTRADDISMAAKAYYNLGNARYKASKRDYEAAVATAGGEGAAGGAVQDYVKKLEQCIKDYEETLKRTPEDEDAKYNLEMIRREIKNLMRRQPPQDQQQQQDQQQQNQDQQNQEQKESEQEQNQQDQGQQEENKEDENKDSEEKNQQQQEQQQQQASQQQGEEGTPTPQPQPGEGEPTPTPAQAANLEEGEGEEQPTAMPTLTISEEMARNLLDNLPEQRPRTRRQQQRNVEKDW
;
A
#
# COMPACT_ATOMS: atom_id res chain seq x y z
N MET A 1 -100.47 45.49 -48.59
CA MET A 1 -99.43 46.13 -47.76
C MET A 1 -98.28 45.13 -47.61
N SER A 2 -97.40 44.98 -48.62
CA SER A 2 -96.12 45.69 -48.80
C SER A 2 -95.03 45.30 -47.76
N ASN A 3 -94.23 44.28 -48.11
CA ASN A 3 -92.74 44.10 -48.13
C ASN A 3 -91.84 44.96 -47.20
N PRO A 4 -90.54 44.60 -46.94
CA PRO A 4 -89.63 43.68 -47.69
C PRO A 4 -88.75 42.75 -46.79
N ILE A 5 -88.30 41.57 -47.26
CA ILE A 5 -87.03 41.27 -47.96
C ILE A 5 -85.79 42.03 -47.44
N SER A 6 -84.87 41.32 -46.76
CA SER A 6 -83.47 41.71 -46.62
C SER A 6 -82.56 40.64 -47.20
N LEU A 7 -81.82 41.03 -48.24
CA LEU A 7 -80.69 40.33 -48.84
C LEU A 7 -79.43 40.61 -48.01
N ALA A 8 -78.63 39.59 -47.70
CA ALA A 8 -77.23 39.79 -47.35
C ALA A 8 -76.34 38.69 -47.94
N HIS A 9 -75.76 39.06 -49.08
CA HIS A 9 -74.42 38.80 -49.59
C HIS A 9 -73.75 37.43 -49.48
N ARG A 10 -73.42 36.94 -50.69
CA ARG A 10 -72.47 35.89 -51.05
C ARG A 10 -71.04 36.43 -50.93
N SER A 11 -70.11 35.66 -50.38
CA SER A 11 -68.71 35.69 -50.84
C SER A 11 -68.11 34.30 -50.74
N LYS A 12 -67.76 33.77 -51.91
CA LYS A 12 -66.92 32.59 -52.10
C LYS A 12 -65.48 33.10 -52.22
N SER A 13 -64.52 32.42 -51.61
CA SER A 13 -63.33 31.91 -52.33
C SER A 13 -62.36 31.22 -51.39
N HIS A 14 -62.11 29.95 -51.70
CA HIS A 14 -61.02 29.12 -51.21
C HIS A 14 -59.65 29.70 -51.56
N VAL A 15 -58.66 29.54 -50.68
CA VAL A 15 -57.28 29.21 -51.09
C VAL A 15 -56.69 28.21 -50.08
N ARG A 16 -56.09 27.16 -50.64
CA ARG A 16 -55.47 26.00 -49.99
C ARG A 16 -54.02 26.33 -49.59
N LEU A 17 -53.46 25.41 -48.79
CA LEU A 17 -52.05 24.97 -48.83
C LEU A 17 -51.07 25.64 -47.86
N ALA A 18 -50.72 24.91 -46.79
CA ALA A 18 -49.33 24.72 -46.40
C ALA A 18 -49.21 23.37 -45.64
N TRP A 19 -48.58 22.39 -46.28
CA TRP A 19 -48.00 21.24 -45.59
C TRP A 19 -46.82 21.72 -44.77
N SER A 20 -46.73 21.33 -43.50
CA SER A 20 -45.42 21.11 -42.86
C SER A 20 -45.53 20.11 -41.71
N PRO A 21 -45.12 18.85 -41.92
CA PRO A 21 -44.87 17.90 -40.85
C PRO A 21 -43.45 18.16 -40.34
N MET A 22 -43.26 19.21 -39.55
CA MET A 22 -41.96 19.52 -38.98
C MET A 22 -41.85 18.95 -37.57
N PHE A 23 -41.50 17.66 -37.53
CA PHE A 23 -40.42 17.17 -36.69
C PHE A 23 -40.45 17.61 -35.22
N LEU A 24 -41.43 17.10 -34.44
CA LEU A 24 -41.25 16.98 -33.00
C LEU A 24 -40.30 15.79 -32.76
N MET A 25 -39.02 16.00 -33.04
CA MET A 25 -37.96 15.09 -32.62
C MET A 25 -37.91 15.19 -31.09
N LEU A 26 -38.59 14.27 -30.42
CA LEU A 26 -38.41 14.04 -29.00
C LEU A 26 -36.99 13.47 -28.85
N VAL A 27 -36.01 14.36 -28.75
CA VAL A 27 -34.67 14.02 -28.32
C VAL A 27 -34.82 13.58 -26.88
N VAL A 28 -35.01 12.28 -26.67
CA VAL A 28 -34.66 11.65 -25.40
C VAL A 28 -33.15 11.79 -25.31
N THR A 29 -32.68 12.91 -24.77
CA THR A 29 -31.35 12.93 -24.18
C THR A 29 -31.44 11.95 -23.03
N ALA A 30 -31.07 10.70 -23.28
CA ALA A 30 -30.62 9.83 -22.21
C ALA A 30 -29.40 10.54 -21.65
N SER A 31 -29.61 11.37 -20.63
CA SER A 31 -28.56 11.74 -19.71
C SER A 31 -28.07 10.42 -19.16
N PHE A 32 -26.95 9.93 -19.71
CA PHE A 32 -26.03 9.10 -18.94
C PHE A 32 -25.54 10.01 -17.82
N ALA A 33 -26.39 10.26 -16.83
CA ALA A 33 -25.92 10.58 -15.50
C ALA A 33 -24.98 9.43 -15.18
N ALA A 34 -23.70 9.73 -15.02
CA ALA A 34 -22.74 8.80 -14.46
C ALA A 34 -23.43 8.13 -13.27
N ASN A 35 -23.64 6.82 -13.35
CA ASN A 35 -24.32 6.06 -12.30
C ASN A 35 -23.63 6.44 -10.97
N PRO A 36 -24.32 7.08 -10.02
CA PRO A 36 -23.71 7.45 -8.74
C PRO A 36 -23.38 6.23 -7.87
N PHE A 37 -23.78 5.03 -8.31
CA PHE A 37 -23.43 3.75 -7.74
C PHE A 37 -22.31 3.12 -8.58
N LYS A 38 -21.05 3.41 -8.26
CA LYS A 38 -19.99 2.45 -8.56
C LYS A 38 -20.33 1.21 -7.73
N ARG A 39 -20.86 0.17 -8.37
CA ARG A 39 -21.14 -1.08 -7.68
C ARG A 39 -19.81 -1.64 -7.22
N ASP A 40 -19.61 -1.79 -5.92
CA ASP A 40 -18.47 -2.52 -5.39
C ASP A 40 -18.50 -3.93 -5.98
N ILE A 41 -17.53 -4.22 -6.84
CA ILE A 41 -17.43 -5.48 -7.56
C ILE A 41 -16.92 -6.61 -6.66
N ALA A 42 -16.26 -6.28 -5.55
CA ALA A 42 -15.75 -7.22 -4.55
C ALA A 42 -16.83 -7.64 -3.54
N GLU A 43 -17.86 -6.80 -3.34
CA GLU A 43 -18.85 -6.99 -2.26
C GLU A 43 -19.53 -8.38 -2.25
N PRO A 44 -19.95 -8.99 -3.37
CA PRO A 44 -20.49 -10.35 -3.34
C PRO A 44 -19.50 -11.39 -2.81
N GLY A 45 -18.21 -11.23 -3.13
CA GLY A 45 -17.13 -12.05 -2.62
C GLY A 45 -16.88 -11.80 -1.13
N ASN A 46 -16.84 -10.54 -0.72
CA ASN A 46 -16.68 -10.14 0.69
C ASN A 46 -17.80 -10.71 1.57
N GLN A 47 -19.04 -10.64 1.10
CA GLN A 47 -20.19 -11.20 1.80
C GLN A 47 -20.08 -12.73 1.93
N ALA A 48 -19.74 -13.42 0.84
CA ALA A 48 -19.55 -14.87 0.88
C ALA A 48 -18.38 -15.27 1.81
N PHE A 49 -17.31 -14.47 1.86
CA PHE A 49 -16.18 -14.70 2.75
C PHE A 49 -16.59 -14.55 4.22
N LYS A 50 -17.35 -13.50 4.56
CA LYS A 50 -17.91 -13.27 5.91
C LYS A 50 -18.84 -14.41 6.35
N GLU A 51 -19.55 -15.01 5.40
CA GLU A 51 -20.38 -16.21 5.60
C GLU A 51 -19.54 -17.52 5.69
N GLU A 52 -18.21 -17.42 5.66
CA GLU A 52 -17.27 -18.54 5.63
C GLU A 52 -17.42 -19.47 4.42
N ASN A 53 -18.17 -19.04 3.41
CA ASN A 53 -18.31 -19.74 2.15
C ASN A 53 -17.18 -19.35 1.19
N TYR A 54 -15.98 -19.85 1.48
CA TYR A 54 -14.76 -19.47 0.76
C TYR A 54 -14.76 -19.89 -0.71
N GLU A 55 -15.38 -21.01 -1.04
CA GLU A 55 -15.55 -21.46 -2.43
C GLU A 55 -16.38 -20.43 -3.24
N LYS A 56 -17.51 -20.00 -2.69
CA LYS A 56 -18.33 -18.95 -3.31
C LYS A 56 -17.59 -17.62 -3.34
N ALA A 57 -16.88 -17.25 -2.27
CA ALA A 57 -16.08 -16.03 -2.23
C ALA A 57 -15.04 -16.01 -3.35
N ALA A 58 -14.28 -17.09 -3.51
CA ALA A 58 -13.30 -17.22 -4.60
C ALA A 58 -13.97 -17.11 -5.98
N SER A 59 -15.13 -17.75 -6.18
CA SER A 59 -15.88 -17.63 -7.43
C SER A 59 -16.32 -16.20 -7.74
N GLU A 60 -16.82 -15.45 -6.75
CA GLU A 60 -17.22 -14.06 -6.95
C GLU A 60 -16.01 -13.12 -7.15
N TYR A 61 -14.90 -13.33 -6.44
CA TYR A 61 -13.68 -12.56 -6.65
C TYR A 61 -13.05 -12.82 -8.02
N VAL A 62 -13.10 -14.04 -8.56
CA VAL A 62 -12.64 -14.33 -9.93
C VAL A 62 -13.46 -13.53 -10.95
N LYS A 63 -14.79 -13.46 -10.78
CA LYS A 63 -15.64 -12.62 -11.65
C LYS A 63 -15.30 -11.13 -11.52
N ALA A 64 -14.96 -10.67 -10.32
CA ALA A 64 -14.51 -9.29 -10.12
C ALA A 64 -13.15 -9.02 -10.79
N GLN A 65 -12.23 -9.99 -10.73
CA GLN A 65 -10.91 -9.91 -11.37
C GLN A 65 -11.00 -9.86 -12.90
N ASP A 66 -12.01 -10.48 -13.52
CA ASP A 66 -12.27 -10.35 -14.97
C ASP A 66 -12.55 -8.89 -15.37
N LEU A 67 -13.05 -8.07 -14.44
CA LEU A 67 -13.32 -6.65 -14.65
C LEU A 67 -12.10 -5.78 -14.31
N GLU A 68 -11.37 -6.13 -13.23
CA GLU A 68 -10.22 -5.38 -12.73
C GLU A 68 -9.01 -6.30 -12.46
N PRO A 69 -8.31 -6.77 -13.51
CA PRO A 69 -7.28 -7.80 -13.38
C PRO A 69 -6.00 -7.35 -12.67
N LEU A 70 -5.80 -6.03 -12.55
CA LEU A 70 -4.64 -5.41 -11.90
C LEU A 70 -4.94 -4.95 -10.46
N SER A 71 -6.16 -5.14 -9.95
CA SER A 71 -6.51 -4.72 -8.60
C SER A 71 -5.74 -5.54 -7.56
N ALA A 72 -4.85 -4.88 -6.81
CA ALA A 72 -4.12 -5.51 -5.72
C ALA A 72 -5.07 -6.04 -4.64
N GLU A 73 -6.13 -5.28 -4.33
CA GLU A 73 -7.14 -5.68 -3.35
C GLU A 73 -7.90 -6.94 -3.77
N LEU A 74 -8.34 -7.05 -5.03
CA LEU A 74 -9.00 -8.26 -5.51
C LEU A 74 -8.06 -9.48 -5.48
N ASN A 75 -6.78 -9.28 -5.81
CA ASN A 75 -5.78 -10.32 -5.67
C ASN A 75 -5.62 -10.72 -4.19
N PHE A 76 -5.54 -9.77 -3.27
CA PHE A 76 -5.47 -10.03 -1.83
C PHE A 76 -6.69 -10.80 -1.30
N ASN A 77 -7.89 -10.38 -1.68
CA ASN A 77 -9.14 -10.98 -1.22
C ASN A 77 -9.35 -12.40 -1.79
N LEU A 78 -9.06 -12.61 -3.08
CA LEU A 78 -9.06 -13.94 -3.69
C LEU A 78 -7.99 -14.85 -3.08
N GLY A 79 -6.78 -14.32 -2.82
CA GLY A 79 -5.71 -15.04 -2.15
C GLY A 79 -6.11 -15.47 -0.74
N SER A 80 -6.80 -14.59 -0.01
CA SER A 80 -7.36 -14.90 1.32
C SER A 80 -8.40 -16.02 1.23
N ALA A 81 -9.26 -16.01 0.22
CA ALA A 81 -10.27 -17.05 0.03
C ALA A 81 -9.62 -18.41 -0.25
N TYR A 82 -8.57 -18.47 -1.07
CA TYR A 82 -7.81 -19.70 -1.31
C TYR A 82 -7.03 -20.16 -0.08
N TYR A 83 -6.45 -19.22 0.70
CA TYR A 83 -5.77 -19.57 1.94
C TYR A 83 -6.72 -20.28 2.92
N ARG A 84 -7.96 -19.80 3.05
CA ARG A 84 -8.99 -20.41 3.90
C ARG A 84 -9.48 -21.77 3.40
N GLN A 85 -9.22 -22.09 2.13
CA GLN A 85 -9.47 -23.40 1.51
C GLN A 85 -8.24 -24.33 1.59
N ASP A 86 -7.18 -23.94 2.30
CA ASP A 86 -5.89 -24.63 2.35
C ASP A 86 -5.18 -24.75 0.98
N GLU A 87 -5.63 -23.98 -0.02
CA GLU A 87 -5.01 -23.86 -1.33
C GLU A 87 -3.86 -22.84 -1.31
N TYR A 88 -2.86 -23.12 -0.47
CA TYR A 88 -1.77 -22.18 -0.17
C TYR A 88 -0.96 -21.77 -1.40
N ASP A 89 -0.75 -22.68 -2.36
CA ASP A 89 0.02 -22.39 -3.58
C ASP A 89 -0.68 -21.33 -4.45
N ARG A 90 -2.02 -21.39 -4.58
CA ARG A 90 -2.80 -20.35 -5.28
C ARG A 90 -2.84 -19.05 -4.49
N ALA A 91 -2.98 -19.15 -3.17
CA ALA A 91 -2.97 -17.98 -2.30
C ALA A 91 -1.66 -17.20 -2.42
N MET A 92 -0.51 -17.90 -2.42
CA MET A 92 0.81 -17.30 -2.58
C MET A 92 0.93 -16.50 -3.89
N GLU A 93 0.51 -17.07 -5.02
CA GLU A 93 0.58 -16.38 -6.32
C GLU A 93 -0.20 -15.06 -6.30
N LEU A 94 -1.37 -15.04 -5.68
CA LEU A 94 -2.22 -13.87 -5.62
C LEU A 94 -1.72 -12.83 -4.61
N PHE A 95 -1.22 -13.27 -3.44
CA PHE A 95 -0.58 -12.36 -2.50
C PHE A 95 0.67 -11.73 -3.10
N GLU A 96 1.49 -12.48 -3.83
CA GLU A 96 2.65 -11.94 -4.55
C GLU A 96 2.25 -10.91 -5.62
N LYS A 97 1.11 -11.09 -6.30
CA LYS A 97 0.58 -10.02 -7.18
C LYS A 97 0.18 -8.78 -6.38
N SER A 98 -0.40 -8.96 -5.20
CA SER A 98 -0.86 -7.88 -4.32
C SER A 98 0.28 -7.14 -3.59
N THR A 99 1.49 -7.70 -3.46
CA THR A 99 2.63 -6.97 -2.87
C THR A 99 3.08 -5.78 -3.71
N ARG A 100 2.67 -5.75 -4.99
CA ARG A 100 2.90 -4.64 -5.93
C ARG A 100 1.87 -3.52 -5.81
N ALA A 101 1.07 -3.49 -4.75
CA ALA A 101 0.16 -2.39 -4.47
C ALA A 101 0.96 -1.08 -4.28
N ASP A 102 0.42 0.02 -4.82
CA ASP A 102 0.96 1.36 -4.55
C ASP A 102 0.72 1.78 -3.09
N ASP A 103 -0.37 1.29 -2.49
CA ASP A 103 -0.66 1.50 -1.08
C ASP A 103 0.26 0.65 -0.18
N ILE A 104 1.06 1.34 0.64
CA ILE A 104 2.05 0.71 1.53
C ILE A 104 1.39 -0.24 2.52
N SER A 105 0.21 0.09 3.04
CA SER A 105 -0.52 -0.75 3.99
C SER A 105 -0.99 -2.06 3.34
N MET A 106 -1.54 -1.97 2.12
CA MET A 106 -1.95 -3.14 1.33
C MET A 106 -0.75 -4.02 0.99
N ALA A 107 0.36 -3.42 0.56
CA ALA A 107 1.58 -4.17 0.29
C ALA A 107 2.07 -4.91 1.56
N ALA A 108 2.07 -4.24 2.72
CA ALA A 108 2.46 -4.85 4.00
C ALA A 108 1.57 -6.05 4.38
N LYS A 109 0.25 -5.91 4.26
CA LYS A 109 -0.73 -6.99 4.49
C LYS A 109 -0.52 -8.15 3.53
N ALA A 110 -0.23 -7.86 2.26
CA ALA A 110 0.03 -8.87 1.24
C ALA A 110 1.31 -9.66 1.54
N TYR A 111 2.41 -8.99 1.94
CA TYR A 111 3.63 -9.66 2.38
C TYR A 111 3.39 -10.54 3.62
N TYR A 112 2.62 -10.05 4.59
CA TYR A 112 2.30 -10.80 5.80
C TYR A 112 1.55 -12.11 5.46
N ASN A 113 0.51 -12.00 4.64
CA ASN A 113 -0.28 -13.15 4.21
C ASN A 113 0.49 -14.07 3.25
N LEU A 114 1.42 -13.54 2.44
CA LEU A 114 2.35 -14.35 1.64
C LEU A 114 3.25 -15.20 2.53
N GLY A 115 3.82 -14.62 3.60
CA GLY A 115 4.62 -15.33 4.59
C GLY A 115 3.82 -16.43 5.31
N ASN A 116 2.55 -16.16 5.66
CA ASN A 116 1.65 -17.16 6.23
C ASN A 116 1.37 -18.31 5.26
N ALA A 117 1.02 -17.99 4.02
CA ALA A 117 0.72 -18.98 2.99
C ALA A 117 1.94 -19.85 2.67
N ARG A 118 3.13 -19.24 2.52
CA ARG A 118 4.40 -19.95 2.35
C ARG A 118 4.70 -20.85 3.53
N TYR A 119 4.52 -20.39 4.77
CA TYR A 119 4.76 -21.20 5.96
C TYR A 119 3.88 -22.46 5.95
N LYS A 120 2.57 -22.29 5.70
CA LYS A 120 1.61 -23.39 5.66
C LYS A 120 1.92 -24.40 4.54
N ALA A 121 2.20 -23.93 3.33
CA ALA A 121 2.60 -24.79 2.22
C ALA A 121 3.89 -25.56 2.54
N SER A 122 4.89 -24.87 3.08
CA SER A 122 6.18 -25.45 3.43
C SER A 122 6.06 -26.53 4.49
N LYS A 123 5.23 -26.28 5.52
CA LYS A 123 4.98 -27.24 6.59
C LYS A 123 4.25 -28.48 6.08
N ARG A 124 3.22 -28.32 5.25
CA ARG A 124 2.50 -29.41 4.58
C ARG A 124 3.47 -30.29 3.78
N ASP A 125 4.31 -29.67 2.95
CA ASP A 125 5.27 -30.39 2.12
C ASP A 125 6.33 -31.12 2.97
N TYR A 126 6.81 -30.48 4.03
CA TYR A 126 7.76 -31.07 4.97
C TYR A 126 7.17 -32.28 5.70
N GLU A 127 5.95 -32.17 6.23
CA GLU A 127 5.26 -33.26 6.92
C GLU A 127 5.02 -34.45 5.98
N ALA A 128 4.62 -34.19 4.73
CA ALA A 128 4.48 -35.23 3.71
C ALA A 128 5.83 -35.90 3.36
N ALA A 129 6.90 -35.12 3.22
CA ALA A 129 8.24 -35.64 2.97
C ALA A 129 8.73 -36.52 4.14
N VAL A 130 8.56 -36.08 5.38
CA VAL A 130 8.94 -36.85 6.58
C VAL A 130 8.11 -38.13 6.71
N ALA A 131 6.81 -38.09 6.42
CA ALA A 131 5.95 -39.27 6.47
C ALA A 131 6.37 -40.35 5.45
N THR A 132 6.86 -39.94 4.29
CA THR A 132 7.31 -40.86 3.22
C THR A 132 8.77 -41.33 3.40
N ALA A 133 9.59 -40.57 4.13
CA ALA A 133 11.04 -40.77 4.24
C ALA A 133 11.48 -42.08 4.92
N GLY A 134 10.61 -42.80 5.65
CA GLY A 134 10.88 -44.17 6.13
C GLY A 134 12.12 -44.40 7.02
N GLY A 135 12.87 -43.36 7.41
CA GLY A 135 14.09 -43.46 8.23
C GLY A 135 14.82 -42.12 8.42
N GLU A 136 15.76 -42.08 9.36
CA GLU A 136 16.44 -40.85 9.84
C GLU A 136 17.25 -40.09 8.75
N GLY A 137 17.79 -40.79 7.74
CA GLY A 137 18.64 -40.19 6.71
C GLY A 137 17.89 -39.39 5.64
N ALA A 138 16.70 -39.83 5.22
CA ALA A 138 15.88 -39.14 4.23
C ALA A 138 15.18 -37.89 4.83
N ALA A 139 15.06 -37.82 6.16
CA ALA A 139 14.59 -36.63 6.86
C ALA A 139 15.59 -35.45 6.75
N GLY A 140 16.89 -35.71 6.58
CA GLY A 140 17.91 -34.64 6.49
C GLY A 140 17.70 -33.69 5.30
N GLY A 141 17.47 -34.24 4.10
CA GLY A 141 17.20 -33.45 2.89
C GLY A 141 15.87 -32.68 2.99
N ALA A 142 14.81 -33.33 3.48
CA ALA A 142 13.51 -32.68 3.71
C ALA A 142 13.62 -31.53 4.72
N VAL A 143 14.43 -31.68 5.77
CA VAL A 143 14.70 -30.59 6.73
C VAL A 143 15.43 -29.43 6.05
N GLN A 144 16.45 -29.69 5.22
CA GLN A 144 17.18 -28.63 4.52
C GLN A 144 16.27 -27.85 3.58
N ASP A 145 15.45 -28.55 2.78
CA ASP A 145 14.47 -27.92 1.88
C ASP A 145 13.45 -27.10 2.68
N TYR A 146 12.99 -27.61 3.82
CA TYR A 146 12.05 -26.90 4.67
C TYR A 146 12.67 -25.64 5.29
N VAL A 147 13.90 -25.72 5.81
CA VAL A 147 14.63 -24.55 6.35
C VAL A 147 14.77 -23.47 5.28
N LYS A 148 15.13 -23.82 4.04
CA LYS A 148 15.21 -22.86 2.94
C LYS A 148 13.87 -22.16 2.65
N LYS A 149 12.75 -22.90 2.71
CA LYS A 149 11.43 -22.29 2.55
C LYS A 149 11.05 -21.41 3.75
N LEU A 150 11.43 -21.79 4.97
CA LEU A 150 11.24 -20.97 6.17
C LEU A 150 12.03 -19.64 6.10
N GLU A 151 13.23 -19.66 5.51
CA GLU A 151 13.99 -18.43 5.24
C GLU A 151 13.27 -17.49 4.26
N GLN A 152 12.52 -18.03 3.29
CA GLN A 152 11.67 -17.19 2.43
C GLN A 152 10.51 -16.57 3.20
N CYS A 153 9.91 -17.32 4.14
CA CYS A 153 8.86 -16.79 5.01
C CYS A 153 9.39 -15.64 5.88
N ILE A 154 10.61 -15.77 6.42
CA ILE A 154 11.30 -14.71 7.16
C ILE A 154 11.40 -13.43 6.31
N LYS A 155 11.82 -13.55 5.05
CA LYS A 155 11.92 -12.40 4.14
C LYS A 155 10.57 -11.70 3.94
N ASP A 156 9.49 -12.46 3.80
CA ASP A 156 8.16 -11.85 3.64
C ASP A 156 7.74 -11.07 4.90
N TYR A 157 7.99 -11.61 6.10
CA TYR A 157 7.70 -10.86 7.33
C TYR A 157 8.64 -9.67 7.52
N GLU A 158 9.89 -9.75 7.09
CA GLU A 158 10.81 -8.61 7.08
C GLU A 158 10.32 -7.51 6.13
N GLU A 159 9.77 -7.87 4.96
CA GLU A 159 9.13 -6.92 4.04
C GLU A 159 7.85 -6.30 4.63
N THR A 160 7.06 -7.04 5.41
CA THR A 160 5.98 -6.46 6.22
C THR A 160 6.53 -5.45 7.22
N LEU A 161 7.51 -5.83 8.04
CA LEU A 161 8.07 -4.98 9.09
C LEU A 161 8.83 -3.77 8.57
N LYS A 162 9.37 -3.83 7.35
CA LYS A 162 9.95 -2.68 6.66
C LYS A 162 8.91 -1.60 6.36
N ARG A 163 7.66 -2.00 6.10
CA ARG A 163 6.53 -1.11 5.78
C ARG A 163 5.72 -0.71 7.01
N THR A 164 5.52 -1.66 7.92
CA THR A 164 4.77 -1.51 9.18
C THR A 164 5.59 -2.04 10.36
N PRO A 165 6.57 -1.27 10.88
CA PRO A 165 7.47 -1.71 11.95
C PRO A 165 6.78 -2.07 13.27
N GLU A 166 5.56 -1.59 13.49
CA GLU A 166 4.72 -1.82 14.66
C GLU A 166 3.86 -3.08 14.56
N ASP A 167 3.90 -3.83 13.45
CA ASP A 167 3.14 -5.07 13.29
C ASP A 167 3.65 -6.16 14.23
N GLU A 168 2.95 -6.34 15.36
CA GLU A 168 3.31 -7.31 16.40
C GLU A 168 3.08 -8.75 15.93
N ASP A 169 2.10 -9.00 15.06
CA ASP A 169 1.83 -10.34 14.52
C ASP A 169 2.97 -10.78 13.59
N ALA A 170 3.50 -9.87 12.77
CA ALA A 170 4.65 -10.13 11.91
C ALA A 170 5.92 -10.40 12.72
N LYS A 171 6.20 -9.61 13.77
CA LYS A 171 7.31 -9.87 14.71
C LYS A 171 7.18 -11.24 15.36
N TYR A 172 5.97 -11.58 15.79
CA TYR A 172 5.69 -12.85 16.43
C TYR A 172 5.93 -14.03 15.49
N ASN A 173 5.37 -13.99 14.27
CA ASN A 173 5.55 -15.05 13.28
C ASN A 173 7.02 -15.20 12.86
N LEU A 174 7.74 -14.09 12.69
CA LEU A 174 9.18 -14.07 12.41
C LEU A 174 9.98 -14.82 13.49
N GLU A 175 9.74 -14.51 14.77
CA GLU A 175 10.44 -15.17 15.89
C GLU A 175 10.06 -16.65 16.01
N MET A 176 8.79 -16.98 15.78
CA MET A 176 8.31 -18.37 15.76
C MET A 176 9.07 -19.19 14.70
N ILE A 177 9.23 -18.65 13.49
CA ILE A 177 9.95 -19.32 12.41
C ILE A 177 11.45 -19.44 12.71
N ARG A 178 12.08 -18.38 13.24
CA ARG A 178 13.50 -18.42 13.66
C ARG A 178 13.75 -19.52 14.70
N ARG A 179 12.82 -19.71 15.65
CA ARG A 179 12.88 -20.80 16.63
C ARG A 179 12.69 -22.17 16.00
N GLU A 180 11.78 -22.29 15.05
CA GLU A 180 11.54 -23.53 14.32
C GLU A 180 12.80 -23.96 13.56
N ILE A 181 13.42 -23.06 12.79
CA ILE A 181 14.71 -23.31 12.12
C ILE A 181 15.75 -23.76 13.14
N LYS A 182 15.93 -23.02 14.26
CA LYS A 182 16.89 -23.38 15.30
C LYS A 182 16.66 -24.78 15.88
N ASN A 183 15.40 -25.19 16.06
CA ASN A 183 15.05 -26.51 16.57
C ASN A 183 15.30 -27.62 15.55
N LEU A 184 15.03 -27.36 14.28
CA LEU A 184 15.35 -28.28 13.17
C LEU A 184 16.86 -28.50 13.06
N MET A 185 17.64 -27.42 13.15
CA MET A 185 19.10 -27.46 13.07
C MET A 185 19.76 -28.21 14.25
N ARG A 186 19.21 -28.04 15.46
CA ARG A 186 19.66 -28.77 16.66
C ARG A 186 19.50 -30.29 16.55
N ARG A 187 18.55 -30.75 15.74
CA ARG A 187 18.29 -32.18 15.50
C ARG A 187 19.25 -32.79 14.48
N GLN A 188 20.03 -31.99 13.74
CA GLN A 188 21.03 -32.49 12.81
C GLN A 188 22.37 -32.82 13.50
N PRO A 189 23.16 -33.80 12.99
CA PRO A 189 24.47 -34.14 13.54
C PRO A 189 25.44 -32.94 13.50
N PRO A 190 26.38 -32.82 14.45
CA PRO A 190 27.26 -31.64 14.60
C PRO A 190 28.12 -31.27 13.39
N GLN A 191 28.35 -32.20 12.45
CA GLN A 191 29.17 -31.93 11.25
C GLN A 191 28.45 -31.03 10.23
N ASP A 192 27.12 -31.15 10.10
CA ASP A 192 26.33 -30.31 9.17
C ASP A 192 26.00 -28.94 9.80
N GLN A 193 25.96 -28.86 11.13
CA GLN A 193 25.68 -27.62 11.88
C GLN A 193 26.70 -26.52 11.61
N GLN A 194 27.99 -26.87 11.49
CA GLN A 194 29.05 -25.86 11.36
C GLN A 194 29.08 -25.26 9.95
N GLN A 195 28.91 -26.10 8.93
CA GLN A 195 28.89 -25.66 7.54
C GLN A 195 27.64 -24.81 7.22
N GLN A 196 26.51 -25.12 7.85
CA GLN A 196 25.28 -24.33 7.71
C GLN A 196 25.24 -23.08 8.60
N GLN A 197 25.90 -23.08 9.77
CA GLN A 197 26.10 -21.84 10.54
C GLN A 197 26.91 -20.82 9.73
N ASP A 198 27.98 -21.28 9.09
CA ASP A 198 28.80 -20.43 8.22
C ASP A 198 27.98 -19.91 7.03
N GLN A 199 27.06 -20.72 6.48
CA GLN A 199 26.17 -20.32 5.39
C GLN A 199 25.07 -19.34 5.82
N GLN A 200 24.46 -19.55 7.00
CA GLN A 200 23.49 -18.61 7.56
C GLN A 200 24.13 -17.28 7.91
N GLN A 201 25.36 -17.32 8.43
CA GLN A 201 26.12 -16.12 8.72
C GLN A 201 26.51 -15.39 7.42
N GLN A 202 26.91 -16.10 6.37
CA GLN A 202 27.13 -15.50 5.05
C GLN A 202 25.86 -14.88 4.46
N ASN A 203 24.71 -15.55 4.55
CA ASN A 203 23.44 -15.01 4.06
C ASN A 203 23.02 -13.76 4.83
N GLN A 204 23.22 -13.75 6.15
CA GLN A 204 22.93 -12.60 7.01
C GLN A 204 23.89 -11.44 6.73
N ASP A 205 25.17 -11.72 6.50
CA ASP A 205 26.18 -10.73 6.11
C ASP A 205 25.87 -10.16 4.71
N GLN A 206 25.42 -10.99 3.77
CA GLN A 206 25.02 -10.57 2.44
C GLN A 206 23.76 -9.69 2.48
N GLN A 207 22.75 -10.05 3.27
CA GLN A 207 21.57 -9.18 3.49
C GLN A 207 21.96 -7.84 4.11
N ASN A 208 22.82 -7.83 5.12
CA ASN A 208 23.32 -6.59 5.72
C ASN A 208 24.10 -5.74 4.71
N GLN A 209 24.76 -6.37 3.73
CA GLN A 209 25.50 -5.68 2.69
C GLN A 209 24.56 -5.07 1.64
N GLU A 210 23.57 -5.82 1.16
CA GLU A 210 22.52 -5.32 0.26
C GLU A 210 21.74 -4.16 0.89
N GLN A 211 21.46 -4.24 2.19
CA GLN A 211 20.77 -3.18 2.92
C GLN A 211 21.63 -1.90 3.00
N LYS A 212 22.94 -2.03 3.27
CA LYS A 212 23.88 -0.91 3.23
C LYS A 212 24.05 -0.29 1.84
N GLU A 213 24.07 -1.12 0.80
CA GLU A 213 24.13 -0.64 -0.58
C GLU A 213 22.87 0.15 -0.93
N SER A 214 21.68 -0.33 -0.54
CA SER A 214 20.43 0.40 -0.74
C SER A 214 20.37 1.74 0.02
N GLU A 215 20.89 1.79 1.25
CA GLU A 215 21.00 3.04 2.01
C GLU A 215 22.00 4.02 1.38
N GLN A 216 23.09 3.52 0.79
CA GLN A 216 24.06 4.36 0.08
C GLN A 216 23.51 4.91 -1.23
N GLU A 217 22.75 4.12 -1.99
CA GLU A 217 22.08 4.58 -3.20
C GLU A 217 21.03 5.66 -2.89
N GLN A 218 20.24 5.46 -1.84
CA GLN A 218 19.24 6.44 -1.40
C GLN A 218 19.90 7.76 -0.97
N ASN A 219 20.98 7.70 -0.18
CA ASN A 219 21.71 8.90 0.22
C ASN A 219 22.36 9.64 -0.97
N GLN A 220 22.81 8.92 -2.00
CA GLN A 220 23.36 9.53 -3.22
C GLN A 220 22.27 10.21 -4.06
N GLN A 221 21.07 9.61 -4.15
CA GLN A 221 19.92 10.24 -4.80
C GLN A 221 19.47 11.51 -4.06
N ASP A 222 19.41 11.47 -2.73
CA ASP A 222 19.05 12.64 -1.92
C ASP A 222 20.09 13.77 -2.06
N GLN A 223 21.39 13.44 -2.13
CA GLN A 223 22.44 14.43 -2.41
C GLN A 223 22.30 15.03 -3.82
N GLY A 224 22.05 14.20 -4.83
CA GLY A 224 21.83 14.66 -6.20
C GLY A 224 20.65 15.63 -6.31
N GLN A 225 19.53 15.31 -5.66
CA GLN A 225 18.36 16.20 -5.62
C GLN A 225 18.64 17.50 -4.85
N GLN A 226 19.44 17.45 -3.78
CA GLN A 226 19.84 18.67 -3.06
C GLN A 226 20.80 19.56 -3.87
N GLU A 227 21.67 18.98 -4.68
CA GLU A 227 22.55 19.75 -5.59
C GLU A 227 21.75 20.36 -6.75
N GLU A 228 20.82 19.60 -7.34
CA GLU A 228 19.92 20.10 -8.40
C GLU A 228 19.05 21.26 -7.89
N ASN A 229 18.44 21.13 -6.72
CA ASN A 229 17.67 22.21 -6.09
C ASN A 229 18.51 23.47 -5.80
N LYS A 230 19.80 23.32 -5.44
CA LYS A 230 20.71 24.47 -5.23
C LYS A 230 21.14 25.12 -6.54
N GLU A 231 21.31 24.35 -7.61
CA GLU A 231 21.60 24.90 -8.93
C GLU A 231 20.41 25.68 -9.48
N ASP A 232 19.19 25.19 -9.28
CA ASP A 232 17.98 25.89 -9.70
C ASP A 232 17.72 27.17 -8.89
N GLU A 233 17.93 27.16 -7.56
CA GLU A 233 17.88 28.38 -6.73
C GLU A 233 18.92 29.43 -7.17
N ASN A 234 20.12 28.99 -7.57
CA ASN A 234 21.16 29.90 -8.05
C ASN A 234 20.82 30.48 -9.43
N LYS A 235 20.26 29.70 -10.35
CA LYS A 235 19.80 30.19 -11.66
C LYS A 235 18.67 31.21 -11.52
N ASP A 236 17.68 30.92 -10.67
CA ASP A 236 16.59 31.86 -10.39
C ASP A 236 17.12 33.17 -9.78
N SER A 237 18.13 33.08 -8.91
CA SER A 237 18.78 34.24 -8.31
C SER A 237 19.57 35.07 -9.33
N GLU A 238 20.25 34.43 -10.28
CA GLU A 238 20.98 35.10 -11.36
C GLU A 238 20.03 35.78 -12.37
N GLU A 239 18.94 35.12 -12.78
CA GLU A 239 17.92 35.72 -13.64
C GLU A 239 17.28 36.95 -12.99
N LYS A 240 16.99 36.88 -11.69
CA LYS A 240 16.40 38.00 -10.94
C LYS A 240 17.36 39.18 -10.84
N ASN A 241 18.65 38.92 -10.69
CA ASN A 241 19.68 39.96 -10.70
C ASN A 241 19.84 40.61 -12.09
N GLN A 242 19.78 39.82 -13.16
CA GLN A 242 19.82 40.34 -14.53
C GLN A 242 18.61 41.23 -14.85
N GLN A 243 17.40 40.80 -14.49
CA GLN A 243 16.19 41.61 -14.67
C GLN A 243 16.26 42.93 -13.88
N GLN A 244 16.81 42.90 -12.67
CA GLN A 244 16.97 44.11 -11.86
C GLN A 244 18.00 45.08 -12.47
N GLN A 245 19.06 44.55 -13.07
CA GLN A 245 20.08 45.34 -13.75
C GLN A 245 19.56 45.97 -15.05
N GLU A 246 18.74 45.23 -15.80
CA GLU A 246 18.03 45.77 -16.98
C GLU A 246 17.03 46.86 -16.60
N GLN A 247 16.27 46.70 -15.52
CA GLN A 247 15.38 47.75 -15.02
C GLN A 247 16.15 49.01 -14.61
N GLN A 248 17.31 48.86 -13.96
CA GLN A 248 18.16 50.01 -13.62
C GLN A 248 18.72 50.71 -14.86
N GLN A 249 19.12 49.96 -15.90
CA GLN A 249 19.57 50.56 -17.16
C GLN A 249 18.43 51.26 -17.91
N GLN A 250 17.22 50.72 -17.88
CA GLN A 250 16.02 51.36 -18.44
C GLN A 250 15.64 52.64 -17.67
N GLN A 251 15.74 52.65 -16.34
CA GLN A 251 15.55 53.87 -15.54
C GLN A 251 16.65 54.92 -15.77
N ALA A 252 17.91 54.50 -15.92
CA ALA A 252 19.02 55.41 -16.20
C ALA A 252 18.94 56.04 -17.60
N SER A 253 18.40 55.31 -18.58
CA SER A 253 18.17 55.84 -19.93
C SER A 253 16.94 56.74 -20.05
N GLN A 254 15.97 56.61 -19.12
CA GLN A 254 14.87 57.58 -18.98
C GLN A 254 15.27 58.88 -18.26
N GLN A 255 16.40 58.91 -17.55
CA GLN A 255 16.89 60.13 -16.87
C GLN A 255 17.82 61.03 -17.73
N GLN A 256 18.11 60.68 -18.98
CA GLN A 256 18.95 61.49 -19.89
C GLN A 256 18.19 62.34 -20.92
N GLY A 257 16.86 62.44 -20.82
CA GLY A 257 16.10 63.35 -21.66
C GLY A 257 14.91 63.92 -20.90
N GLU A 258 15.10 65.07 -20.23
CA GLU A 258 14.14 66.18 -20.14
C GLU A 258 14.64 67.28 -19.17
N GLU A 259 15.08 68.41 -19.73
CA GLU A 259 15.02 69.72 -19.08
C GLU A 259 13.61 70.31 -19.33
N GLY A 260 12.90 70.73 -18.26
CA GLY A 260 11.82 71.74 -18.36
C GLY A 260 10.53 71.54 -17.53
N THR A 261 10.59 71.89 -16.22
CA THR A 261 9.58 72.59 -15.33
C THR A 261 8.04 72.41 -15.48
N PRO A 262 7.21 72.71 -14.44
CA PRO A 262 7.26 72.40 -13.00
C PRO A 262 5.91 71.81 -12.41
N THR A 263 5.99 71.16 -11.24
CA THR A 263 5.03 70.94 -10.10
C THR A 263 3.48 70.95 -10.28
N PRO A 264 2.69 70.17 -9.49
CA PRO A 264 2.62 70.31 -8.02
C PRO A 264 2.48 69.03 -7.15
N GLN A 265 2.84 69.24 -5.87
CA GLN A 265 2.63 68.45 -4.64
C GLN A 265 1.17 68.00 -4.40
N PRO A 266 0.90 66.96 -3.57
CA PRO A 266 1.01 67.11 -2.10
C PRO A 266 1.60 65.91 -1.33
N GLN A 267 1.56 66.06 -0.01
CA GLN A 267 2.39 65.53 1.09
C GLN A 267 1.68 64.36 1.84
N PRO A 268 2.11 63.92 3.05
CA PRO A 268 2.73 62.62 3.32
C PRO A 268 1.85 61.63 4.12
N GLY A 269 2.26 60.36 4.19
CA GLY A 269 1.62 59.34 5.03
C GLY A 269 2.51 58.13 5.24
N GLU A 270 2.55 57.66 6.49
CA GLU A 270 3.60 56.89 7.15
C GLU A 270 3.43 55.37 7.06
N GLY A 271 4.54 54.64 7.26
CA GLY A 271 4.54 53.33 7.94
C GLY A 271 4.41 52.07 7.08
N GLU A 272 5.53 51.35 6.92
CA GLU A 272 5.53 49.88 6.96
C GLU A 272 5.27 49.42 8.41
N PRO A 273 4.81 48.17 8.72
CA PRO A 273 5.21 46.94 8.01
C PRO A 273 4.20 45.76 7.96
N THR A 274 4.67 44.66 7.33
CA THR A 274 4.30 43.23 7.43
C THR A 274 2.97 42.72 6.84
N PRO A 275 2.99 41.61 6.07
CA PRO A 275 1.89 40.66 6.04
C PRO A 275 2.13 39.49 7.01
N THR A 276 1.17 39.30 7.91
CA THR A 276 0.95 38.08 8.68
C THR A 276 0.09 37.11 7.83
N PRO A 277 0.29 35.78 7.91
CA PRO A 277 -0.52 34.83 7.17
C PRO A 277 -1.79 34.46 7.95
N ALA A 278 -2.97 34.52 7.33
CA ALA A 278 -4.15 33.82 7.84
C ALA A 278 -5.26 33.64 6.79
N GLN A 279 -5.54 32.36 6.55
CA GLN A 279 -6.87 31.74 6.41
C GLN A 279 -7.64 32.01 5.10
N ALA A 280 -7.85 30.99 4.28
CA ALA A 280 -8.71 29.80 4.46
C ALA A 280 -10.20 30.12 4.27
N ALA A 281 -10.76 29.52 3.21
CA ALA A 281 -12.15 29.11 3.10
C ALA A 281 -12.19 28.09 1.94
N ASN A 282 -12.21 26.80 2.29
CA ASN A 282 -13.40 25.93 2.23
C ASN A 282 -13.65 25.37 0.83
N LEU A 283 -13.32 24.10 0.66
CA LEU A 283 -14.23 23.14 0.03
C LEU A 283 -14.34 21.94 0.97
N GLU A 284 -15.59 21.67 1.32
CA GLU A 284 -16.06 20.85 2.41
C GLU A 284 -15.80 19.35 2.18
N GLU A 285 -15.53 18.70 3.31
CA GLU A 285 -15.47 17.27 3.52
C GLU A 285 -16.79 16.60 3.12
N GLY A 286 -16.69 15.60 2.26
CA GLY A 286 -17.67 14.52 2.19
C GLY A 286 -17.06 13.31 2.88
N GLU A 287 -17.39 13.12 4.16
CA GLU A 287 -17.11 11.89 4.89
C GLU A 287 -17.97 10.76 4.28
N GLY A 288 -17.39 10.03 3.33
CA GLY A 288 -17.79 8.67 3.04
C GLY A 288 -16.92 7.75 3.88
N GLU A 289 -17.52 7.04 4.83
CA GLU A 289 -16.86 5.90 5.47
C GLU A 289 -16.54 4.85 4.38
N GLU A 290 -15.33 4.87 3.83
CA GLU A 290 -14.79 3.72 3.10
C GLU A 290 -14.61 2.60 4.12
N GLN A 291 -15.60 1.71 4.20
CA GLN A 291 -15.44 0.44 4.91
C GLN A 291 -14.26 -0.31 4.28
N PRO A 292 -13.32 -0.86 5.06
CA PRO A 292 -12.19 -1.59 4.50
C PRO A 292 -12.73 -2.83 3.76
N THR A 293 -12.62 -2.80 2.44
CA THR A 293 -12.99 -3.86 1.51
C THR A 293 -11.99 -5.02 1.50
N ALA A 294 -10.82 -4.83 2.13
CA ALA A 294 -9.81 -5.87 2.35
C ALA A 294 -10.12 -6.72 3.60
N MET A 295 -10.10 -8.05 3.44
CA MET A 295 -10.28 -9.00 4.55
C MET A 295 -9.19 -8.83 5.63
N PRO A 296 -9.46 -9.19 6.90
CA PRO A 296 -8.49 -9.06 7.98
C PRO A 296 -7.26 -9.96 7.75
N THR A 297 -6.12 -9.55 8.30
CA THR A 297 -4.88 -10.32 8.33
C THR A 297 -5.11 -11.69 8.98
N LEU A 298 -4.59 -12.75 8.36
CA LEU A 298 -4.82 -14.13 8.78
C LEU A 298 -3.77 -14.50 9.83
N THR A 299 -4.11 -14.42 11.12
CA THR A 299 -3.15 -14.73 12.19
C THR A 299 -2.96 -16.23 12.38
N ILE A 300 -1.71 -16.65 12.66
CA ILE A 300 -1.41 -18.01 13.13
C ILE A 300 -1.64 -18.01 14.65
N SER A 301 -2.73 -18.66 15.06
CA SER A 301 -3.37 -18.64 16.40
C SER A 301 -2.51 -18.25 17.61
N GLU A 302 -2.96 -17.18 18.29
CA GLU A 302 -2.48 -16.59 19.55
C GLU A 302 -2.28 -17.60 20.71
N GLU A 303 -2.97 -18.75 20.69
CA GLU A 303 -2.94 -19.76 21.77
C GLU A 303 -1.60 -20.54 21.81
N MET A 304 -0.97 -20.77 20.66
CA MET A 304 0.33 -21.45 20.60
C MET A 304 1.47 -20.53 21.09
N ALA A 305 1.30 -19.21 20.90
CA ALA A 305 2.22 -18.15 21.34
C ALA A 305 2.37 -18.08 22.86
N ARG A 306 1.22 -18.02 23.55
CA ARG A 306 1.15 -17.87 25.01
C ARG A 306 1.77 -19.07 25.72
N ASN A 307 1.48 -20.29 25.25
CA ASN A 307 2.05 -21.52 25.81
C ASN A 307 3.58 -21.62 25.69
N LEU A 308 4.20 -20.87 24.76
CA LEU A 308 5.65 -20.82 24.55
C LEU A 308 6.35 -19.71 25.34
N LEU A 309 5.67 -18.59 25.64
CA LEU A 309 6.19 -17.56 26.54
C LEU A 309 6.18 -18.01 28.00
N ASP A 310 5.13 -18.71 28.43
CA ASP A 310 4.99 -19.17 29.82
C ASP A 310 5.94 -20.33 30.18
N ASN A 311 6.50 -21.03 29.18
CA ASN A 311 7.40 -22.18 29.36
C ASN A 311 8.89 -21.88 29.06
N LEU A 312 9.29 -20.60 29.07
CA LEU A 312 10.71 -20.25 28.99
C LEU A 312 11.43 -20.66 30.29
N PRO A 313 12.46 -21.52 30.26
CA PRO A 313 13.37 -21.61 31.39
C PRO A 313 14.14 -20.27 31.45
N GLU A 314 13.76 -19.41 32.40
CA GLU A 314 14.55 -18.23 32.73
C GLU A 314 16.01 -18.63 32.87
N GLN A 315 16.87 -18.05 32.02
CA GLN A 315 18.30 -18.03 32.28
C GLN A 315 18.53 -17.19 33.53
N ARG A 316 18.34 -17.77 34.72
CA ARG A 316 18.89 -17.20 35.94
C ARG A 316 20.41 -17.15 35.73
N PRO A 317 21.05 -15.99 35.91
CA PRO A 317 22.50 -15.90 35.80
C PRO A 317 23.11 -16.91 36.77
N ARG A 318 23.96 -17.80 36.26
CA ARG A 318 24.81 -18.67 37.07
C ARG A 318 25.84 -17.78 37.78
N THR A 319 25.50 -17.23 38.93
CA THR A 319 26.50 -16.74 39.89
C THR A 319 27.26 -17.95 40.43
N ARG A 320 28.43 -18.21 39.85
CA ARG A 320 29.35 -19.26 40.29
C ARG A 320 30.21 -18.75 41.45
N ARG A 321 29.86 -19.18 42.66
CA ARG A 321 30.68 -19.47 43.87
C ARG A 321 31.85 -18.51 44.23
N GLN A 322 31.87 -18.10 45.51
CA GLN A 322 33.02 -18.41 46.39
C GLN A 322 32.70 -18.23 47.90
N GLN A 323 33.16 -19.20 48.70
CA GLN A 323 33.34 -19.19 50.17
C GLN A 323 32.04 -19.22 51.00
N GLN A 324 31.76 -20.19 51.88
CA GLN A 324 32.65 -20.80 52.87
C GLN A 324 32.39 -22.31 52.99
N ARG A 325 33.49 -23.07 53.06
CA ARG A 325 33.52 -24.35 53.77
C ARG A 325 33.42 -24.03 55.25
N ASN A 326 32.34 -24.41 55.92
CA ASN A 326 32.42 -24.73 57.34
C ASN A 326 32.23 -26.24 57.48
N VAL A 327 33.28 -26.83 58.00
CA VAL A 327 33.37 -28.21 58.45
C VAL A 327 32.57 -28.27 59.75
N GLU A 328 31.40 -28.90 59.73
CA GLU A 328 30.83 -29.50 60.93
C GLU A 328 30.98 -31.01 60.78
N LYS A 329 31.98 -31.52 61.51
CA LYS A 329 32.04 -32.91 61.92
C LYS A 329 30.89 -33.10 62.92
N ASP A 330 30.02 -34.05 62.66
CA ASP A 330 29.25 -34.69 63.71
C ASP A 330 28.83 -36.10 63.25
N TRP A 331 29.43 -37.08 63.94
CA TRP A 331 29.15 -38.52 64.04
C TRP A 331 29.50 -39.43 62.87
#